data_AF-A0A354IT13-F1
#
_entry.id   AF-A0A354IT13-F1
#
_cell.length_a   1.000
_cell.length_b   1.000
_cell.length_c   1.000
_cell.angle_alpha   90.00
_cell.angle_beta   90.00
_cell.angle_gamma   90.00
#
_symmetry.space_group_name_H-M   'P 1'
#
loop_
_entity.id
_entity.type
_entity.pdbx_description
1 polymer ?
#
loop_
_entity_poly.entity_id
_entity_poly.type
_entity_poly.pdbx_seq_one_letter_code
_entity_poly.pdbx_strand_id
1 'polypeptide(L)'
;KFKPLGDYLAKATGLKVEFTPVTDYAASVEGLVNKKLDMVWFGGFTFVQANVRSKGQITPLVQRAEDEKFRSVFVTTQPGINKLEDLKGK
;
A
#
# COMPACT_ATOMS: atom_id res chain seq x y z
N LYS A 1 -4.22 -2.55 -18.84
CA LYS A 1 -3.39 -3.30 -17.86
C LYS A 1 -4.22 -4.14 -16.89
N PHE A 2 -5.26 -3.59 -16.24
CA PHE A 2 -5.99 -4.30 -15.16
C PHE A 2 -7.21 -5.11 -15.60
N LYS A 3 -7.64 -4.99 -16.86
CA LYS A 3 -8.79 -5.74 -17.40
C LYS A 3 -8.71 -7.26 -17.16
N PRO A 4 -7.57 -7.95 -17.39
CA PRO A 4 -7.51 -9.40 -17.16
C PRO A 4 -7.75 -9.81 -15.70
N LEU A 5 -7.24 -9.02 -14.74
CA LEU A 5 -7.48 -9.27 -13.32
C LEU A 5 -8.94 -9.02 -12.94
N GLY A 6 -9.53 -7.93 -13.44
CA GLY A 6 -10.94 -7.61 -13.23
C GLY A 6 -11.87 -8.71 -13.76
N ASP A 7 -11.66 -9.17 -14.98
CA ASP A 7 -12.44 -10.25 -15.59
C ASP A 7 -12.32 -11.56 -14.78
N TYR A 8 -11.11 -11.89 -14.30
CA TYR A 8 -10.88 -13.06 -13.45
C TYR A 8 -11.65 -12.97 -12.13
N LEU A 9 -11.54 -11.83 -11.43
CA LEU A 9 -12.23 -11.61 -10.15
C LEU A 9 -13.76 -11.61 -10.31
N ALA A 10 -14.27 -11.00 -11.38
CA ALA A 10 -15.69 -11.01 -11.69
C ALA A 10 -16.21 -12.44 -11.90
N LYS A 11 -15.48 -13.27 -12.64
CA LYS A 11 -15.82 -14.69 -12.83
C LYS A 11 -15.75 -15.49 -11.53
N ALA A 12 -14.72 -15.27 -10.72
CA ALA A 12 -14.50 -16.03 -9.48
C ALA A 12 -15.50 -15.68 -8.38
N THR A 13 -15.97 -14.43 -8.33
CA THR A 13 -16.85 -13.93 -7.25
C THR A 13 -18.31 -13.82 -7.67
N GLY A 14 -18.60 -13.78 -8.98
CA GLY A 14 -19.93 -13.45 -9.51
C GLY A 14 -20.31 -11.97 -9.36
N LEU A 15 -19.38 -11.10 -8.92
CA LEU A 15 -19.61 -9.68 -8.73
C LEU A 15 -19.16 -8.86 -9.94
N LYS A 16 -19.73 -7.66 -10.08
CA LYS A 16 -19.21 -6.65 -11.00
C LYS A 16 -17.90 -6.10 -10.43
N VAL A 17 -16.83 -6.16 -11.22
CA VAL A 17 -15.52 -5.64 -10.84
C VAL A 17 -15.13 -4.50 -11.78
N GLU A 18 -14.85 -3.33 -11.21
CA GLU A 18 -14.42 -2.14 -11.95
C GLU A 18 -13.07 -1.66 -11.43
N PHE A 19 -12.18 -1.30 -12.35
CA PHE A 19 -10.90 -0.70 -11.98
C PHE A 19 -11.01 0.82 -12.00
N THR A 20 -10.88 1.44 -10.83
CA THR A 20 -10.88 2.89 -10.67
C THR A 20 -9.44 3.40 -10.55
N PRO A 21 -8.92 4.17 -11.52
CA PRO A 21 -7.61 4.79 -11.38
C PRO A 21 -7.64 5.87 -10.30
N VAL A 22 -6.58 5.94 -9.50
CA VAL A 22 -6.35 6.98 -8.48
C VAL A 22 -5.06 7.72 -8.80
N THR A 23 -5.01 9.01 -8.45
CA THR A 23 -3.90 9.91 -8.80
C THR A 23 -2.69 9.72 -7.91
N ASP A 24 -2.89 9.34 -6.65
CA ASP A 24 -1.86 9.23 -5.63
C ASP A 24 -2.32 8.39 -4.43
N TYR A 25 -1.42 8.23 -3.45
CA TYR A 25 -1.69 7.49 -2.23
C TYR A 25 -2.78 8.12 -1.35
N ALA A 26 -2.80 9.44 -1.20
CA ALA A 26 -3.79 10.11 -0.37
C ALA A 26 -5.20 9.89 -0.93
N ALA A 27 -5.36 10.05 -2.25
CA ALA A 27 -6.61 9.79 -2.96
C ALA A 27 -7.08 8.34 -2.78
N SER A 28 -6.16 7.36 -2.82
CA SER A 28 -6.50 5.95 -2.61
C SER A 28 -6.97 5.66 -1.18
N VAL A 29 -6.37 6.31 -0.18
CA VAL A 29 -6.79 6.20 1.23
C VAL A 29 -8.15 6.85 1.44
N GLU A 30 -8.35 8.06 0.92
CA GLU A 30 -9.62 8.77 1.02
C GLU A 30 -10.75 8.04 0.28
N GLY A 31 -10.45 7.47 -0.88
CA GLY A 31 -11.41 6.67 -1.64
C GLY A 31 -11.88 5.45 -0.86
N LEU A 32 -10.96 4.73 -0.22
CA LEU A 32 -11.28 3.57 0.61
C LEU A 32 -12.07 3.96 1.88
N VAL A 33 -11.62 4.98 2.61
CA VAL A 33 -12.26 5.44 3.85
C VAL A 33 -13.69 5.94 3.60
N ASN A 34 -13.91 6.62 2.48
CA ASN A 34 -15.23 7.15 2.11
C ASN A 34 -16.08 6.17 1.29
N LYS A 35 -15.67 4.88 1.20
CA LYS A 35 -16.40 3.82 0.47
C LYS A 35 -16.63 4.13 -1.01
N LYS A 36 -15.74 4.91 -1.63
CA LYS A 36 -15.67 5.08 -3.09
C LYS A 36 -14.87 3.97 -3.76
N LEU A 37 -14.06 3.26 -2.98
CA LEU A 37 -13.27 2.09 -3.38
C LEU A 37 -13.51 0.99 -2.35
N ASP A 38 -13.69 -0.25 -2.81
CA ASP A 38 -13.91 -1.40 -1.92
C ASP A 38 -12.61 -2.14 -1.58
N MET A 39 -11.61 -2.09 -2.48
CA MET A 39 -10.33 -2.79 -2.32
C MET A 39 -9.19 -1.97 -2.93
N VAL A 40 -8.09 -1.87 -2.20
CA VAL A 40 -6.87 -1.17 -2.63
C VAL A 40 -5.64 -1.99 -2.24
N TRP A 41 -4.63 -1.98 -3.10
CA TRP A 41 -3.31 -2.54 -2.77
C TRP A 41 -2.45 -1.47 -2.10
N PHE A 42 -2.04 -1.71 -0.85
CA PHE A 42 -1.11 -0.84 -0.13
C PHE A 42 0.24 -1.50 0.14
N GLY A 43 1.29 -0.68 0.22
CA GLY A 43 2.49 -1.04 0.96
C GLY A 43 2.25 -0.90 2.47
N GLY A 44 3.11 -1.50 3.30
CA GLY A 44 2.91 -1.59 4.74
C GLY A 44 2.68 -0.24 5.43
N PHE A 45 3.48 0.79 5.12
CA PHE A 45 3.32 2.12 5.72
C PHE A 45 1.99 2.79 5.31
N THR A 46 1.61 2.70 4.04
CA THR A 46 0.35 3.28 3.54
C THR A 46 -0.86 2.59 4.18
N PHE A 47 -0.81 1.27 4.40
CA PHE A 47 -1.85 0.56 5.14
C PHE A 47 -2.01 1.10 6.56
N VAL A 48 -0.90 1.31 7.29
CA VAL A 48 -0.94 1.90 8.65
C VAL A 48 -1.60 3.27 8.62
N GLN A 49 -1.24 4.14 7.66
CA GLN A 49 -1.86 5.45 7.50
C GLN A 49 -3.37 5.35 7.22
N ALA A 50 -3.77 4.46 6.31
CA ALA A 50 -5.18 4.23 5.97
C ALA A 50 -5.97 3.73 7.19
N ASN A 51 -5.42 2.77 7.92
CA ASN A 51 -6.05 2.17 9.08
C ASN A 51 -6.26 3.21 10.19
N VAL A 52 -5.23 4.01 10.50
CA VAL A 52 -5.32 5.10 11.49
C VAL A 52 -6.36 6.14 11.08
N ARG A 53 -6.34 6.62 9.83
CA ARG A 53 -7.31 7.62 9.33
C ARG A 53 -8.75 7.10 9.33
N SER A 54 -8.92 5.81 9.07
CA SER A 54 -10.22 5.13 9.11
C SER A 54 -10.73 4.83 10.52
N LYS A 55 -9.91 5.05 11.56
CA LYS A 55 -10.16 4.60 12.94
C LYS A 55 -10.35 3.09 13.06
N GLY A 56 -9.50 2.31 12.38
CA GLY A 56 -9.52 0.84 12.49
C GLY A 56 -10.54 0.14 11.58
N GLN A 57 -11.16 0.84 10.64
CA GLN A 57 -12.21 0.27 9.77
C GLN A 57 -11.64 -0.46 8.53
N ILE A 58 -10.35 -0.36 8.24
CA ILE A 58 -9.74 -1.05 7.10
C ILE A 58 -9.37 -2.48 7.51
N THR A 59 -9.97 -3.46 6.82
CA THR A 59 -9.65 -4.87 7.01
C THR A 59 -8.51 -5.31 6.09
N PRO A 60 -7.36 -5.76 6.60
CA PRO A 60 -6.33 -6.39 5.78
C PRO A 60 -6.82 -7.78 5.33
N LEU A 61 -6.79 -8.05 4.02
CA LEU A 61 -7.26 -9.32 3.45
C LEU A 61 -6.13 -10.28 3.13
N VAL A 62 -5.10 -9.78 2.46
CA VAL A 62 -3.96 -10.57 1.97
C VAL A 62 -2.68 -9.75 2.02
N GLN A 63 -1.57 -10.44 2.22
CA GLN A 63 -0.21 -9.90 2.19
C GLN A 63 0.68 -10.88 1.44
N ARG A 64 1.71 -10.40 0.74
CA ARG A 64 2.72 -11.29 0.16
C ARG A 64 3.63 -11.82 1.28
N ALA A 65 4.03 -13.08 1.19
CA ALA A 65 4.94 -13.68 2.18
C ALA A 65 6.29 -12.93 2.32
N GLU A 66 6.75 -12.27 1.25
CA GLU A 66 7.97 -11.44 1.29
C GLU A 66 7.79 -10.14 2.10
N ASP A 67 6.59 -9.56 2.12
CA ASP A 67 6.32 -8.31 2.84
C ASP A 67 6.32 -8.52 4.36
N GLU A 68 6.06 -9.75 4.83
CA GLU A 68 6.16 -10.12 6.25
C GLU A 68 7.60 -10.02 6.77
N LYS A 69 8.57 -10.24 5.89
CA LYS A 69 10.01 -10.23 6.21
C LYS A 69 10.71 -8.98 5.67
N PHE A 70 9.94 -7.94 5.34
CA PHE A 70 10.49 -6.73 4.74
C PHE A 70 11.52 -6.06 5.66
N ARG A 71 12.68 -5.72 5.10
CA ARG A 71 13.76 -5.05 5.81
C ARG A 71 13.99 -3.66 5.22
N SER A 72 13.74 -2.64 6.03
CA SER A 72 14.15 -1.27 5.70
C SER A 72 15.67 -1.15 5.80
N VAL A 73 16.27 -0.54 4.78
CA VAL A 73 17.71 -0.25 4.73
C VAL A 73 17.94 1.21 4.40
N PHE A 74 19.00 1.78 4.95
CA PHE A 74 19.53 3.07 4.53
C PHE A 74 20.67 2.81 3.56
N VAL A 75 20.63 3.43 2.39
CA VAL A 75 21.66 3.27 1.35
C VAL A 75 22.33 4.62 1.13
N THR A 76 23.65 4.64 1.10
CA THR A 76 24.46 5.84 0.89
C THR A 76 25.62 5.54 -0.06
N THR A 77 26.02 6.56 -0.81
CA THR A 77 27.24 6.55 -1.62
C THR A 77 28.39 7.29 -0.95
N GLN A 78 28.17 7.90 0.22
CA GLN A 78 29.20 8.63 0.95
C GLN A 78 30.06 7.67 1.78
N PRO A 79 31.38 7.55 1.51
CA PRO A 79 32.25 6.62 2.23
C PRO A 79 32.36 6.89 3.74
N GLY A 80 32.08 8.13 4.17
CA GLY A 80 32.12 8.55 5.57
C GLY A 80 30.87 8.21 6.38
N ILE A 81 29.83 7.63 5.77
CA ILE A 81 28.59 7.25 6.47
C ILE A 81 28.52 5.74 6.53
N ASN A 82 28.81 5.18 7.71
CA ASN A 82 28.85 3.74 7.96
C ASN A 82 27.80 3.28 8.98
N LYS A 83 27.29 4.23 9.77
CA LYS A 83 26.22 4.02 10.76
C LYS A 83 25.30 5.24 10.81
N LEU A 84 24.14 5.07 11.43
CA LEU A 84 23.10 6.12 11.49
C LEU A 84 23.60 7.40 12.16
N GLU A 85 24.48 7.28 13.16
CA GLU A 85 25.04 8.42 13.90
C GLU A 85 25.90 9.34 13.00
N ASP A 86 26.47 8.82 11.93
CA ASP A 86 27.32 9.58 11.01
C ASP A 86 26.50 10.60 10.18
N LEU A 87 25.17 10.50 10.19
CA LEU A 87 24.25 11.45 9.56
C LEU A 87 24.01 12.71 10.40
N LYS A 88 24.42 12.74 11.67
CA LYS A 88 24.14 13.88 12.55
C LYS A 88 24.85 15.15 12.06
N GLY A 89 24.08 16.18 11.74
CA GLY A 89 24.59 17.49 11.32
C GLY A 89 25.01 17.59 9.85
N LYS A 90 24.60 16.61 9.02
CA LYS A 90 24.73 16.65 7.56
C LYS A 90 23.39 16.96 6.90
#